data_AF-A0A0W0SP29-F1
#
_entry.id   AF-A0A0W0SP29-F1
#
_cell.length_a   1.000
_cell.length_b   1.000
_cell.length_c   1.000
_cell.angle_alpha   90.00
_cell.angle_beta   90.00
_cell.angle_gamma   90.00
#
_symmetry.space_group_name_H-M   'P 1'
#
loop_
_entity.id
_entity.type
_entity.pdbx_description
1 polymer ?
#
loop_
_entity_poly.entity_id
_entity_poly.type
_entity_poly.pdbx_seq_one_letter_code
_entity_poly.pdbx_strand_id
1 'polypeptide(L)'
;MHGKFEEGSLINKENNASRPNLAELRQKFLTYRVQESGFFKFNSKNKIEQLKNEPNQLIVLYKEMIITVNQQNLFYQGLLKEVEQYGEDGESLKELINLELARQQKFIKEIESQLSAANILISLLALSHDELLAEAKRNKSSALFITRIPQLIAKISNSEIKDITHQDEEIVKSLASILVSREYTFETAQIFTFLKQQVETPFGKQFIIDQENQSIRTLLLKIDNYLNQKIEQALKGKNDPWSLGYFGSRYKLNKDGKQVSIPHGIHELKAHLALLDKISPSQILERMQETLHMKLNDIHDESIFTQFKRLVSYIFGCHRSEDMIQEYEFLDDVLSGKKPVSGL
;
A
#
# COMPACT_ATOMS: atom_id res chain seq x y z
N MET A 1 30.39 4.74 100.12
CA MET A 1 29.56 5.57 99.23
C MET A 1 30.36 5.77 97.95
N HIS A 2 30.26 4.92 96.91
CA HIS A 2 29.22 4.91 95.85
C HIS A 2 28.90 6.35 95.40
N GLY A 3 29.12 6.83 94.17
CA GLY A 3 29.42 6.24 92.86
C GLY A 3 28.79 7.14 91.78
N LYS A 4 29.07 6.87 90.49
CA LYS A 4 28.41 7.34 89.24
C LYS A 4 28.95 8.63 88.61
N PHE A 5 29.08 8.77 87.30
CA PHE A 5 29.27 7.89 86.13
C PHE A 5 29.81 8.82 85.03
N GLU A 6 30.73 8.33 84.21
CA GLU A 6 31.10 8.96 82.94
C GLU A 6 29.89 8.95 82.00
N GLU A 7 29.72 10.00 81.19
CA GLU A 7 29.06 9.85 79.90
C GLU A 7 29.70 10.80 78.89
N GLY A 8 30.57 10.22 78.07
CA GLY A 8 31.07 10.84 76.86
C GLY A 8 29.92 11.07 75.90
N SER A 9 29.73 12.33 75.50
CA SER A 9 28.91 12.65 74.34
C SER A 9 29.65 12.17 73.09
N LEU A 10 29.27 10.97 72.65
CA LEU A 10 29.58 10.43 71.34
C LEU A 10 29.10 11.43 70.29
N ILE A 11 30.08 12.00 69.58
CA ILE A 11 29.87 12.75 68.35
C ILE A 11 29.28 11.78 67.33
N ASN A 12 27.94 11.69 67.29
CA ASN A 12 27.24 11.16 66.13
C ASN A 12 27.40 12.19 65.01
N LYS A 13 28.46 12.02 64.22
CA LYS A 13 28.50 12.51 62.83
C LYS A 13 27.46 11.72 62.04
N GLU A 14 26.20 12.11 62.18
CA GLU A 14 25.20 11.78 61.18
C GLU A 14 25.53 12.57 59.90
N ASN A 15 25.70 11.84 58.81
CA ASN A 15 25.80 12.36 57.45
C ASN A 15 24.52 13.15 57.10
N ASN A 16 24.45 14.42 57.50
CA ASN A 16 23.43 15.36 57.04
C ASN A 16 23.80 15.88 55.65
N ALA A 17 23.60 15.04 54.63
CA ALA A 17 23.22 15.58 53.33
C ALA A 17 21.78 16.08 53.48
N SER A 18 21.60 17.40 53.51
CA SER A 18 20.29 18.06 53.64
C SER A 18 19.29 17.42 52.66
N ARG A 19 18.19 16.87 53.18
CA ARG A 19 17.13 16.31 52.33
C ARG A 19 16.59 17.42 51.41
N PRO A 20 16.43 17.15 50.10
CA PRO A 20 15.92 18.14 49.15
C PRO A 20 14.46 18.47 49.48
N ASN A 21 14.09 19.74 49.53
CA ASN A 21 12.74 20.15 49.93
C ASN A 21 11.68 19.80 48.84
N LEU A 22 10.40 19.76 49.21
CA LEU A 22 9.33 19.36 48.29
C LEU A 22 9.22 20.27 47.05
N ALA A 23 9.53 21.56 47.19
CA ALA A 23 9.54 22.50 46.06
C ALA A 23 10.67 22.20 45.07
N GLU A 24 11.85 21.81 45.56
CA GLU A 24 12.99 21.36 44.76
C GLU A 24 12.65 20.05 44.02
N LEU A 25 12.00 19.09 44.69
CA LEU A 25 11.55 17.85 44.06
C LEU A 25 10.50 18.13 42.97
N ARG A 26 9.58 19.06 43.21
CA ARG A 26 8.59 19.50 42.22
C ARG A 26 9.26 20.16 41.02
N GLN A 27 10.23 21.03 41.26
CA GLN A 27 10.98 21.69 40.17
C GLN A 27 11.77 20.66 39.37
N LYS A 28 12.47 19.74 40.05
CA LYS A 28 13.21 18.63 39.43
C LYS A 28 12.30 17.75 38.58
N PHE A 29 11.10 17.40 39.07
CA PHE A 29 10.07 16.70 38.30
C PHE A 29 9.69 17.46 37.02
N LEU A 30 9.28 18.73 37.17
CA LEU A 30 8.77 19.53 36.05
C LEU A 30 9.85 19.78 34.99
N THR A 31 11.07 20.12 35.42
CA THR A 31 12.21 20.31 34.53
C THR A 31 12.52 19.03 33.76
N TYR A 32 12.66 17.89 34.44
CA TYR A 32 12.94 16.62 33.78
C TYR A 32 11.82 16.18 32.83
N ARG A 33 10.56 16.35 33.25
CA ARG A 33 9.38 16.01 32.44
C ARG A 33 9.34 16.76 31.13
N VAL A 34 9.67 18.05 31.14
CA VAL A 34 9.67 18.89 29.93
C VAL A 34 10.95 18.69 29.12
N GLN A 35 12.11 18.88 29.75
CA GLN A 35 13.40 18.97 29.08
C GLN A 35 13.91 17.63 28.57
N GLU A 36 13.78 16.57 29.37
CA GLU A 36 14.31 15.26 29.02
C GLU A 36 13.23 14.42 28.35
N SER A 37 12.11 14.21 29.02
CA SER A 37 11.04 13.35 28.51
C SER A 37 10.25 13.98 27.34
N GLY A 38 9.86 15.25 27.47
CA GLY A 38 9.07 15.95 26.46
C GLY A 38 9.81 16.12 25.14
N PHE A 39 11.02 16.70 25.17
CA PHE A 39 11.83 16.86 23.96
C PHE A 39 12.24 15.53 23.35
N PHE A 40 12.58 14.52 24.17
CA PHE A 40 12.90 13.19 23.66
C PHE A 40 11.74 12.61 22.84
N LYS A 41 10.51 12.65 23.36
CA LYS A 41 9.32 12.16 22.65
C LYS A 41 9.10 12.93 21.34
N PHE A 42 9.27 14.25 21.36
CA PHE A 42 9.13 15.09 20.16
C PHE A 42 10.17 14.73 19.10
N ASN A 43 11.45 14.69 19.48
CA ASN A 43 12.54 14.36 18.57
C ASN A 43 12.44 12.95 18.01
N SER A 44 12.03 11.99 18.85
CA SER A 44 11.83 10.60 18.43
C SER A 44 10.74 10.50 17.37
N LYS A 45 9.62 11.22 17.51
CA LYS A 45 8.56 11.25 16.49
C LYS A 45 9.07 11.80 15.16
N ASN A 46 9.82 12.91 15.19
CA ASN A 46 10.40 13.47 13.97
C ASN A 46 11.36 12.48 13.29
N LYS A 47 12.18 11.78 14.08
CA LYS A 47 13.13 10.80 13.56
C LYS A 47 12.44 9.55 13.00
N ILE A 48 11.34 9.09 13.62
CA ILE A 48 10.51 8.00 13.06
C ILE A 48 9.98 8.39 11.67
N GLU A 49 9.46 9.60 11.50
CA GLU A 49 8.96 10.07 10.19
C GLU A 49 10.07 10.13 9.14
N GLN A 50 11.28 10.57 9.52
CA GLN A 50 12.44 10.59 8.63
C GLN A 50 12.88 9.18 8.18
N LEU A 51 12.77 8.19 9.07
CA LEU A 51 13.22 6.82 8.83
C LEU A 51 12.11 5.89 8.31
N LYS A 52 10.95 6.43 7.90
CA LYS A 52 9.77 5.63 7.52
C LYS A 52 10.04 4.55 6.45
N ASN A 53 11.02 4.79 5.58
CA ASN A 53 11.41 3.86 4.51
C ASN A 53 12.66 3.03 4.84
N GLU A 54 13.19 3.13 6.05
CA GLU A 54 14.43 2.50 6.49
C GLU A 54 14.17 1.58 7.70
N PRO A 55 13.55 0.41 7.49
CA PRO A 55 13.03 -0.41 8.58
C PRO A 55 14.12 -0.90 9.53
N ASN A 56 15.33 -1.15 9.04
CA ASN A 56 16.48 -1.52 9.88
C ASN A 56 16.82 -0.41 10.89
N GLN A 57 16.82 0.84 10.45
CA GLN A 57 17.13 1.98 11.32
C GLN A 57 15.97 2.28 12.28
N LEU A 58 14.72 2.06 11.86
CA LEU A 58 13.55 2.14 12.75
C LEU A 58 13.63 1.14 13.91
N ILE A 59 14.04 -0.10 13.65
CA ILE A 59 14.22 -1.11 14.71
C ILE A 59 15.24 -0.65 15.74
N VAL A 60 16.39 -0.14 15.28
CA VAL A 60 17.43 0.39 16.18
C VAL A 60 16.88 1.54 17.00
N LEU A 61 16.21 2.50 16.35
CA LEU A 61 15.60 3.65 17.01
C LEU A 61 14.56 3.21 18.06
N TYR A 62 13.65 2.28 17.75
CA TYR A 62 12.65 1.83 18.71
C TYR A 62 13.27 1.13 19.93
N LYS A 63 14.33 0.34 19.73
CA LYS A 63 15.09 -0.27 20.85
C LYS A 63 15.73 0.80 21.73
N GLU A 64 16.38 1.79 21.12
CA GLU A 64 16.96 2.95 21.85
C GLU A 64 15.88 3.74 22.61
N MET A 65 14.70 3.92 22.01
CA MET A 65 13.58 4.59 22.64
C MET A 65 13.07 3.86 23.87
N ILE A 66 12.90 2.53 23.80
CA ILE A 66 12.49 1.72 24.96
C ILE A 66 13.53 1.85 26.08
N ILE A 67 14.83 1.76 25.76
CA ILE A 67 15.90 1.92 26.74
C ILE A 67 15.83 3.29 27.40
N THR A 68 15.70 4.36 26.60
CA THR A 68 15.67 5.74 27.10
C THR A 68 14.43 6.00 27.96
N VAL A 69 13.25 5.54 27.55
CA VAL A 69 12.02 5.73 28.34
C VAL A 69 12.08 4.91 29.64
N ASN A 70 12.70 3.73 29.64
CA ASN A 70 12.94 2.97 30.87
C ASN A 70 13.88 3.70 31.83
N GLN A 71 14.92 4.37 31.33
CA GLN A 71 15.78 5.23 32.16
C GLN A 71 15.01 6.42 32.75
N GLN A 72 14.11 7.05 31.97
CA GLN A 72 13.22 8.10 32.47
C GLN A 72 12.26 7.57 33.55
N ASN A 73 11.74 6.35 33.38
CA ASN A 73 10.90 5.70 34.39
C ASN A 73 11.66 5.42 35.68
N LEU A 74 12.92 4.97 35.60
CA LEU A 74 13.77 4.79 36.77
C LEU A 74 14.01 6.12 37.51
N PHE A 75 14.20 7.21 36.78
CA PHE A 75 14.29 8.55 37.37
C PHE A 75 13.00 8.93 38.11
N TYR A 76 11.83 8.76 37.48
CA TYR A 76 10.54 9.06 38.10
C TYR A 76 10.27 8.17 39.32
N GLN A 77 10.62 6.88 39.27
CA GLN A 77 10.50 5.96 40.41
C GLN A 77 11.43 6.36 41.56
N GLY A 78 12.65 6.82 41.26
CA GLY A 78 13.56 7.39 42.27
C GLY A 78 12.96 8.63 42.93
N LEU A 79 12.43 9.55 42.13
CA LEU A 79 11.77 10.75 42.62
C LEU A 79 10.51 10.42 43.44
N LEU A 80 9.73 9.43 43.02
CA LEU A 80 8.54 8.96 43.74
C LEU A 80 8.89 8.52 45.17
N LYS A 81 9.97 7.74 45.32
CA LYS A 81 10.48 7.30 46.64
C LYS A 81 10.97 8.46 47.51
N GLU A 82 11.52 9.52 46.90
CA GLU A 82 11.91 10.74 47.62
C GLU A 82 10.66 11.49 48.11
N VAL A 83 9.60 11.57 47.30
CA VAL A 83 8.34 12.25 47.64
C VAL A 83 7.53 11.49 48.69
N GLU A 84 7.55 10.15 48.69
CA GLU A 84 6.86 9.31 49.68
C GLU A 84 7.29 9.60 51.12
N GLN A 85 8.50 10.12 51.34
CA GLN A 85 9.02 10.49 52.66
C GLN A 85 8.28 11.69 53.29
N TYR A 86 7.51 12.43 52.50
CA TYR A 86 6.77 13.63 52.92
C TYR A 86 5.32 13.34 53.35
N GLY A 87 4.84 12.09 53.27
CA GLY A 87 3.49 11.73 53.68
C GLY A 87 2.41 12.53 52.93
N GLU A 88 1.43 13.06 53.66
CA GLU A 88 0.29 13.80 53.09
C GLU A 88 0.71 15.05 52.30
N ASP A 89 1.76 15.75 52.75
CA ASP A 89 2.25 16.97 52.09
C ASP A 89 2.79 16.68 50.67
N GLY A 90 3.22 15.45 50.41
CA GLY A 90 3.75 15.00 49.12
C GLY A 90 2.72 14.46 48.14
N GLU A 91 1.46 14.23 48.55
CA GLU A 91 0.50 13.44 47.77
C GLU A 91 0.21 14.04 46.39
N SER A 92 0.04 15.37 46.30
CA SER A 92 -0.21 16.01 45.00
C SER A 92 0.94 15.78 44.00
N LEU A 93 2.20 15.81 44.46
CA LEU A 93 3.35 15.55 43.58
C LEU A 93 3.46 14.06 43.26
N LYS A 94 3.18 13.18 44.22
CA LYS A 94 3.14 11.73 44.04
C LYS A 94 2.12 11.31 42.98
N GLU A 95 0.90 11.86 43.01
CA GLU A 95 -0.12 11.64 41.98
C GLU A 95 0.37 12.05 40.58
N LEU A 96 1.00 13.22 40.45
CA LEU A 96 1.54 13.71 39.19
C LEU A 96 2.65 12.80 38.63
N ILE A 97 3.54 12.31 39.49
CA ILE A 97 4.61 11.39 39.11
C ILE A 97 4.00 10.05 38.64
N ASN A 98 3.04 9.50 39.39
CA ASN A 98 2.35 8.26 39.02
C ASN A 98 1.60 8.37 37.68
N LEU A 99 0.95 9.50 37.42
CA LEU A 99 0.30 9.79 36.15
C LEU A 99 1.32 9.79 34.98
N GLU A 100 2.49 10.40 35.18
CA GLU A 100 3.53 10.42 34.15
C GLU A 100 4.13 9.04 33.93
N LEU A 101 4.38 8.25 34.99
CA LEU A 101 4.79 6.84 34.88
C LEU A 101 3.79 6.02 34.07
N ALA A 102 2.50 6.15 34.33
CA ALA A 102 1.45 5.46 33.56
C ALA A 102 1.46 5.87 32.07
N ARG A 103 1.69 7.16 31.78
CA ARG A 103 1.83 7.65 30.40
C ARG A 103 3.07 7.09 29.71
N GLN A 104 4.21 7.02 30.40
CA GLN A 104 5.43 6.43 29.85
C GLN A 104 5.25 4.95 29.56
N GLN A 105 4.56 4.22 30.44
CA GLN A 105 4.31 2.80 30.22
C GLN A 105 3.36 2.54 29.04
N LYS A 106 2.36 3.40 28.83
CA LYS A 106 1.55 3.36 27.61
C LYS A 106 2.40 3.62 26.36
N PHE A 107 3.29 4.61 26.43
CA PHE A 107 4.19 4.93 25.31
C PHE A 107 5.16 3.78 24.99
N ILE A 108 5.70 3.10 26.00
CA ILE A 108 6.52 1.89 25.80
C ILE A 108 5.72 0.82 25.04
N LYS A 109 4.48 0.52 25.46
CA LYS A 109 3.64 -0.49 24.78
C LYS A 109 3.39 -0.13 23.31
N GLU A 110 3.19 1.16 23.03
CA GLU A 110 3.06 1.65 21.64
C GLU A 110 4.35 1.40 20.86
N ILE A 111 5.53 1.72 21.41
CA ILE A 111 6.83 1.48 20.77
C ILE A 111 7.09 -0.02 20.57
N GLU A 112 6.78 -0.87 21.55
CA GLU A 112 6.95 -2.32 21.46
C GLU A 112 6.10 -2.93 20.33
N SER A 113 4.87 -2.45 20.17
CA SER A 113 4.00 -2.84 19.05
C SER A 113 4.60 -2.45 17.70
N GLN A 114 5.11 -1.21 17.58
CA GLN A 114 5.78 -0.73 16.37
C GLN A 114 7.07 -1.50 16.07
N LEU A 115 7.86 -1.81 17.10
CA LEU A 115 9.06 -2.62 16.98
C LEU A 115 8.75 -4.04 16.50
N SER A 116 7.70 -4.66 17.03
CA SER A 116 7.24 -5.98 16.58
C SER A 116 6.87 -5.95 15.10
N ALA A 117 6.06 -4.97 14.68
CA ALA A 117 5.68 -4.79 13.28
C ALA A 117 6.90 -4.56 12.36
N ALA A 118 7.87 -3.76 12.80
CA ALA A 118 9.10 -3.51 12.04
C ALA A 118 9.97 -4.78 11.90
N ASN A 119 10.11 -5.59 12.96
CA ASN A 119 10.83 -6.86 12.88
C ASN A 119 10.16 -7.85 11.92
N ILE A 120 8.82 -7.94 11.96
CA ILE A 120 8.05 -8.78 11.04
C ILE A 120 8.28 -8.30 9.61
N LEU A 121 8.19 -7.00 9.35
CA LEU A 121 8.42 -6.41 8.03
C LEU A 121 9.79 -6.80 7.46
N ILE A 122 10.87 -6.66 8.25
CA ILE A 122 12.22 -7.01 7.77
C ILE A 122 12.34 -8.49 7.48
N SER A 123 11.80 -9.33 8.38
CA SER A 123 11.81 -10.77 8.18
C SER A 123 11.11 -11.13 6.87
N LEU A 124 9.94 -10.55 6.59
CA LEU A 124 9.19 -10.75 5.34
C LEU A 124 9.91 -10.17 4.11
N LEU A 125 10.56 -9.01 4.23
CA LEU A 125 11.30 -8.39 3.12
C LEU A 125 12.51 -9.24 2.70
N ALA A 126 13.14 -9.93 3.66
CA ALA A 126 14.28 -10.81 3.41
C ALA A 126 13.90 -12.13 2.72
N LEU A 127 12.63 -12.54 2.77
CA LEU A 127 12.17 -13.77 2.13
C LEU A 127 12.26 -13.68 0.61
N SER A 128 12.65 -14.80 -0.01
CA SER A 128 12.46 -15.05 -1.43
C SER A 128 10.96 -15.12 -1.77
N HIS A 129 10.65 -15.13 -3.06
CA HIS A 129 9.27 -15.24 -3.55
C HIS A 129 8.54 -16.47 -2.98
N ASP A 130 9.14 -17.66 -3.12
CA ASP A 130 8.52 -18.92 -2.69
C ASP A 130 8.32 -18.97 -1.17
N GLU A 131 9.30 -18.49 -0.40
CA GLU A 131 9.22 -18.43 1.07
C GLU A 131 8.15 -17.44 1.53
N LEU A 132 8.07 -16.27 0.88
CA LEU A 132 7.06 -15.26 1.20
C LEU A 132 5.66 -15.80 0.92
N LEU A 133 5.47 -16.47 -0.21
CA LEU A 133 4.21 -17.10 -0.58
C LEU A 133 3.84 -18.23 0.40
N ALA A 134 4.78 -19.10 0.76
CA ALA A 134 4.54 -20.16 1.73
C ALA A 134 4.15 -19.62 3.11
N GLU A 135 4.84 -18.58 3.59
CA GLU A 135 4.50 -17.92 4.85
C GLU A 135 3.14 -17.23 4.77
N ALA A 136 2.82 -16.56 3.66
CA ALA A 136 1.51 -15.98 3.42
C ALA A 136 0.40 -17.03 3.43
N LYS A 137 0.61 -18.22 2.83
CA LYS A 137 -0.38 -19.32 2.85
C LYS A 137 -0.57 -19.91 4.24
N ARG A 138 0.50 -20.02 5.03
CA ARG A 138 0.47 -20.67 6.35
C ARG A 138 -0.05 -19.75 7.46
N ASN A 139 0.23 -18.46 7.39
CA ASN A 139 0.03 -17.52 8.50
C ASN A 139 -0.83 -16.33 8.09
N LYS A 140 -2.06 -16.28 8.62
CA LYS A 140 -3.02 -15.20 8.38
C LYS A 140 -2.48 -13.81 8.71
N SER A 141 -1.73 -13.67 9.82
CA SER A 141 -1.16 -12.38 10.22
C SER A 141 -0.10 -11.91 9.24
N SER A 142 0.73 -12.83 8.74
CA SER A 142 1.71 -12.54 7.68
C SER A 142 1.01 -12.17 6.38
N ALA A 143 -0.03 -12.89 5.98
CA ALA A 143 -0.83 -12.55 4.79
C ALA A 143 -1.41 -11.13 4.87
N LEU A 144 -2.07 -10.80 5.98
CA LEU A 144 -2.65 -9.46 6.22
C LEU A 144 -1.57 -8.36 6.23
N PHE A 145 -0.37 -8.66 6.72
CA PHE A 145 0.75 -7.72 6.66
C PHE A 145 1.27 -7.53 5.23
N ILE A 146 1.41 -8.63 4.47
CA ILE A 146 1.84 -8.63 3.07
C ILE A 146 0.87 -7.82 2.21
N THR A 147 -0.44 -8.01 2.36
CA THR A 147 -1.44 -7.29 1.54
C THR A 147 -1.51 -5.79 1.82
N ARG A 148 -0.97 -5.33 2.95
CA ARG A 148 -0.94 -3.90 3.31
C ARG A 148 0.35 -3.20 2.88
N ILE A 149 1.41 -3.94 2.54
CA ILE A 149 2.72 -3.37 2.21
C ILE A 149 3.02 -3.56 0.72
N PRO A 150 3.05 -2.47 -0.08
CA PRO A 150 3.24 -2.55 -1.54
C PRO A 150 4.47 -3.35 -1.98
N GLN A 151 5.58 -3.21 -1.27
CA GLN A 151 6.84 -3.90 -1.58
C GLN A 151 6.74 -5.42 -1.42
N LEU A 152 5.94 -5.90 -0.47
CA LEU A 152 5.75 -7.33 -0.21
C LEU A 152 4.75 -7.92 -1.21
N ILE A 153 3.59 -7.28 -1.39
CA ILE A 153 2.58 -7.80 -2.31
C ILE A 153 3.02 -7.73 -3.78
N ALA A 154 3.92 -6.79 -4.15
CA ALA A 154 4.51 -6.76 -5.49
C ALA A 154 5.34 -8.01 -5.83
N LYS A 155 5.84 -8.73 -4.81
CA LYS A 155 6.51 -10.03 -5.01
C LYS A 155 5.52 -11.16 -5.27
N ILE A 156 4.24 -11.01 -4.98
CA ILE A 156 3.21 -12.03 -5.20
C ILE A 156 2.52 -11.79 -6.54
N SER A 157 2.55 -12.81 -7.40
CA SER A 157 1.98 -12.73 -8.76
C SER A 157 0.44 -12.72 -8.72
N ASN A 158 -0.20 -12.38 -9.84
CA ASN A 158 -1.67 -12.37 -9.90
C ASN A 158 -2.27 -13.77 -9.66
N SER A 159 -1.66 -14.80 -10.25
CA SER A 159 -2.15 -16.18 -10.17
C SER A 159 -2.17 -16.70 -8.73
N GLU A 160 -1.24 -16.23 -7.90
CA GLU A 160 -1.07 -16.62 -6.49
C GLU A 160 -1.98 -15.88 -5.51
N ILE A 161 -2.59 -14.76 -5.91
CA ILE A 161 -3.46 -13.95 -5.02
C ILE A 161 -4.57 -14.80 -4.39
N LYS A 162 -5.10 -15.77 -5.15
CA LYS A 162 -6.18 -16.64 -4.70
C LYS A 162 -5.76 -17.57 -3.55
N ASP A 163 -4.47 -17.82 -3.39
CA ASP A 163 -3.96 -18.80 -2.43
C ASP A 163 -3.76 -18.24 -1.02
N ILE A 164 -3.77 -16.91 -0.87
CA ILE A 164 -3.41 -16.23 0.39
C ILE A 164 -4.61 -15.55 1.06
N THR A 165 -5.84 -15.92 0.70
CA THR A 165 -7.06 -15.26 1.19
C THR A 165 -7.41 -15.60 2.63
N HIS A 166 -7.03 -16.78 3.13
CA HIS A 166 -7.42 -17.31 4.44
C HIS A 166 -8.94 -17.33 4.71
N GLN A 167 -9.77 -17.21 3.66
CA GLN A 167 -11.22 -16.98 3.80
C GLN A 167 -11.54 -15.80 4.73
N ASP A 168 -10.63 -14.83 4.82
CA ASP A 168 -10.77 -13.68 5.69
C ASP A 168 -11.23 -12.46 4.88
N GLU A 169 -12.35 -11.86 5.30
CA GLU A 169 -12.96 -10.75 4.55
C GLU A 169 -12.03 -9.53 4.47
N GLU A 170 -11.21 -9.26 5.48
CA GLU A 170 -10.29 -8.13 5.48
C GLU A 170 -9.14 -8.34 4.47
N ILE A 171 -8.56 -9.53 4.45
CA ILE A 171 -7.54 -9.91 3.47
C ILE A 171 -8.14 -9.87 2.06
N VAL A 172 -9.33 -10.43 1.86
CA VAL A 172 -10.02 -10.43 0.55
C VAL A 172 -10.26 -9.00 0.05
N LYS A 173 -10.73 -8.10 0.91
CA LYS A 173 -10.91 -6.68 0.55
C LYS A 173 -9.57 -6.01 0.21
N SER A 174 -8.54 -6.28 0.99
CA SER A 174 -7.19 -5.75 0.74
C SER A 174 -6.66 -6.20 -0.63
N LEU A 175 -6.83 -7.48 -0.97
CA LEU A 175 -6.43 -8.04 -2.27
C LEU A 175 -7.24 -7.41 -3.42
N ALA A 176 -8.55 -7.24 -3.26
CA ALA A 176 -9.39 -6.58 -4.26
C ALA A 176 -8.91 -5.14 -4.56
N SER A 177 -8.54 -4.37 -3.54
CA SER A 177 -7.98 -3.03 -3.71
C SER A 177 -6.60 -3.03 -4.37
N ILE A 178 -5.77 -4.04 -4.10
CA ILE A 178 -4.47 -4.19 -4.78
C ILE A 178 -4.67 -4.46 -6.27
N LEU A 179 -5.64 -5.30 -6.65
CA LEU A 179 -5.93 -5.61 -8.06
C LEU A 179 -6.30 -4.37 -8.88
N VAL A 180 -6.89 -3.33 -8.27
CA VAL A 180 -7.19 -2.06 -8.94
C VAL A 180 -5.92 -1.37 -9.46
N SER A 181 -4.82 -1.48 -8.71
CA SER A 181 -3.53 -0.91 -9.12
C SER A 181 -2.80 -1.73 -10.19
N ARG A 182 -3.27 -2.96 -10.44
CA ARG A 182 -2.71 -3.86 -11.45
C ARG A 182 -3.48 -3.73 -12.76
N GLU A 183 -2.89 -4.24 -13.84
CA GLU A 183 -3.56 -4.25 -15.15
C GLU A 183 -4.79 -5.18 -15.12
N TYR A 184 -5.91 -4.68 -15.64
CA TYR A 184 -7.12 -5.50 -15.79
C TYR A 184 -6.95 -6.42 -16.99
N THR A 185 -6.92 -7.72 -16.73
CA THR A 185 -6.79 -8.79 -17.71
C THR A 185 -7.87 -9.84 -17.48
N PHE A 186 -7.94 -10.85 -18.35
CA PHE A 186 -8.81 -12.01 -18.13
C PHE A 186 -8.50 -12.73 -16.80
N GLU A 187 -7.23 -12.85 -16.43
CA GLU A 187 -6.81 -13.41 -15.16
C GLU A 187 -7.33 -12.57 -13.98
N THR A 188 -7.20 -11.24 -14.07
CA THR A 188 -7.72 -10.30 -13.07
C THR A 188 -9.24 -10.45 -12.87
N ALA A 189 -10.01 -10.59 -13.96
CA ALA A 189 -11.45 -10.82 -13.90
C ALA A 189 -11.82 -12.15 -13.20
N GLN A 190 -11.05 -13.21 -13.45
CA GLN A 190 -11.22 -14.47 -12.73
C GLN A 190 -10.87 -14.36 -11.24
N ILE A 191 -9.86 -13.56 -10.89
CA ILE A 191 -9.52 -13.30 -9.49
C ILE A 191 -10.65 -12.53 -8.81
N PHE A 192 -11.18 -11.46 -9.40
CA PHE A 192 -12.34 -10.75 -8.84
C PHE A 192 -13.55 -11.68 -8.66
N THR A 193 -13.81 -12.56 -9.62
CA THR A 193 -14.86 -13.57 -9.53
C THR A 193 -14.65 -14.50 -8.34
N PHE A 194 -13.42 -15.00 -8.16
CA PHE A 194 -13.06 -15.81 -7.00
C PHE A 194 -13.23 -15.03 -5.67
N LEU A 195 -12.73 -13.80 -5.58
CA LEU A 195 -12.84 -12.98 -4.38
C LEU A 195 -14.30 -12.70 -3.99
N LYS A 196 -15.20 -12.46 -4.97
CA LYS A 196 -16.64 -12.30 -4.72
C LYS A 196 -17.28 -13.54 -4.09
N GLN A 197 -16.74 -14.73 -4.37
CA GLN A 197 -17.21 -15.99 -3.77
C GLN A 197 -16.69 -16.19 -2.33
N GLN A 198 -15.57 -15.53 -1.97
CA GLN A 198 -14.98 -15.63 -0.63
C GLN A 198 -15.66 -14.73 0.41
N VAL A 199 -16.56 -13.83 -0.02
CA VAL A 199 -17.27 -12.92 0.90
C VAL A 199 -18.74 -13.27 0.94
N GLU A 200 -19.27 -13.50 2.14
CA GLU A 200 -20.67 -13.88 2.32
C GLU A 200 -21.59 -12.65 2.33
N THR A 201 -21.12 -11.53 2.87
CA THR A 201 -21.95 -10.35 3.10
C THR A 201 -22.29 -9.60 1.81
N PRO A 202 -23.53 -9.10 1.64
CA PRO A 202 -23.89 -8.29 0.48
C PRO A 202 -23.02 -7.05 0.33
N PHE A 203 -22.69 -6.38 1.45
CA PHE A 203 -21.83 -5.20 1.47
C PHE A 203 -20.41 -5.53 1.00
N GLY A 204 -19.82 -6.63 1.48
CA GLY A 204 -18.48 -7.01 1.06
C GLY A 204 -18.42 -7.48 -0.39
N LYS A 205 -19.46 -8.14 -0.91
CA LYS A 205 -19.60 -8.42 -2.35
C LYS A 205 -19.67 -7.14 -3.18
N GLN A 206 -20.48 -6.17 -2.74
CA GLN A 206 -20.58 -4.87 -3.42
C GLN A 206 -19.24 -4.14 -3.44
N PHE A 207 -18.50 -4.15 -2.34
CA PHE A 207 -17.16 -3.58 -2.29
C PHE A 207 -16.24 -4.15 -3.37
N ILE A 208 -16.22 -5.48 -3.55
CA ILE A 208 -15.39 -6.12 -4.57
C ILE A 208 -15.86 -5.75 -5.98
N ILE A 209 -17.17 -5.66 -6.21
CA ILE A 209 -17.75 -5.19 -7.49
C ILE A 209 -17.31 -3.75 -7.80
N ASP A 210 -17.28 -2.88 -6.79
CA ASP A 210 -16.85 -1.49 -6.95
C ASP A 210 -15.35 -1.41 -7.30
N GLN A 211 -14.50 -2.23 -6.65
CA GLN A 211 -13.08 -2.34 -6.99
C GLN A 211 -12.88 -2.87 -8.42
N GLU A 212 -13.62 -3.89 -8.84
CA GLU A 212 -13.58 -4.41 -10.21
C GLU A 212 -13.96 -3.34 -11.23
N ASN A 213 -15.06 -2.60 -10.99
CA ASN A 213 -15.47 -1.49 -11.85
C ASN A 213 -14.42 -0.38 -11.91
N GLN A 214 -13.71 -0.10 -10.82
CA GLN A 214 -12.62 0.88 -10.84
C GLN A 214 -11.45 0.41 -11.72
N SER A 215 -11.09 -0.87 -11.64
CA SER A 215 -10.05 -1.45 -12.50
C SER A 215 -10.46 -1.43 -13.98
N ILE A 216 -11.72 -1.80 -14.28
CA ILE A 216 -12.29 -1.73 -15.63
C ILE A 216 -12.33 -0.27 -16.12
N ARG A 217 -12.69 0.70 -15.29
CA ARG A 217 -12.68 2.13 -15.67
C ARG A 217 -11.29 2.58 -16.10
N THR A 218 -10.25 2.19 -15.35
CA THR A 218 -8.86 2.49 -15.73
C THR A 218 -8.50 1.86 -17.09
N LEU A 219 -8.92 0.62 -17.35
CA LEU A 219 -8.76 -0.01 -18.66
C LEU A 219 -9.49 0.78 -19.76
N LEU A 220 -10.77 1.12 -19.58
CA LEU A 220 -11.56 1.86 -20.56
C LEU A 220 -10.96 3.23 -20.88
N LEU A 221 -10.41 3.93 -19.88
CA LEU A 221 -9.70 5.20 -20.10
C LEU A 221 -8.41 5.02 -20.93
N LYS A 222 -7.65 3.94 -20.70
CA LYS A 222 -6.48 3.61 -21.52
C LYS A 222 -6.90 3.33 -22.97
N ILE A 223 -7.98 2.58 -23.17
CA ILE A 223 -8.54 2.31 -24.50
C ILE A 223 -8.97 3.61 -25.18
N ASP A 224 -9.68 4.48 -24.48
CA ASP A 224 -10.14 5.76 -25.02
C ASP A 224 -8.97 6.63 -25.48
N ASN A 225 -7.92 6.75 -24.64
CA ASN A 225 -6.71 7.49 -24.97
C ASN A 225 -6.01 6.92 -26.21
N TYR A 226 -5.86 5.59 -26.28
CA TYR A 226 -5.27 4.93 -27.43
C TYR A 226 -6.05 5.22 -28.73
N LEU A 227 -7.38 5.09 -28.69
CA LEU A 227 -8.24 5.38 -29.85
C LEU A 227 -8.15 6.86 -30.26
N ASN A 228 -8.11 7.78 -29.29
CA ASN A 228 -7.94 9.22 -29.55
C ASN A 228 -6.60 9.49 -30.25
N GLN A 229 -5.50 8.91 -29.77
CA GLN A 229 -4.18 9.06 -30.39
C GLN A 229 -4.17 8.53 -31.83
N LYS A 230 -4.77 7.37 -32.08
CA LYS A 230 -4.87 6.82 -33.44
C LYS A 230 -5.72 7.69 -34.37
N ILE A 231 -6.80 8.28 -33.88
CA ILE A 231 -7.63 9.23 -34.64
C ILE A 231 -6.84 10.51 -34.95
N GLU A 232 -6.10 11.04 -33.99
CA GLU A 232 -5.25 12.22 -34.19
C GLU A 232 -4.11 11.98 -35.19
N GLN A 233 -3.48 10.79 -35.15
CA GLN A 233 -2.47 10.39 -36.13
C GLN A 233 -3.07 10.36 -37.54
N ALA A 234 -4.25 9.78 -37.71
CA ALA A 234 -4.96 9.76 -38.99
C ALA A 234 -5.33 11.18 -39.47
N LEU A 235 -5.73 12.08 -38.57
CA LEU A 235 -6.03 13.49 -38.87
C LEU A 235 -4.80 14.30 -39.31
N LYS A 236 -3.60 13.90 -38.86
CA LYS A 236 -2.32 14.56 -39.18
C LYS A 236 -1.70 14.10 -40.50
N GLY A 237 -2.33 13.17 -41.23
CA GLY A 237 -2.00 12.89 -42.62
C GLY A 237 -0.72 12.08 -42.88
N LYS A 238 -0.20 11.33 -41.89
CA LYS A 238 0.73 10.24 -42.20
C LYS A 238 -0.10 9.08 -42.76
N ASN A 239 0.19 8.71 -44.02
CA ASN A 239 -0.47 7.69 -44.84
C ASN A 239 -0.34 6.25 -44.29
N ASP A 240 -0.51 6.03 -43.00
CA ASP A 240 -0.75 4.70 -42.49
C ASP A 240 -2.26 4.49 -42.48
N PRO A 241 -2.83 3.83 -43.50
CA PRO A 241 -4.21 3.36 -43.40
C PRO A 241 -4.31 2.56 -42.11
N TRP A 242 -5.35 2.81 -41.31
CA TRP A 242 -5.66 1.93 -40.19
C TRP A 242 -5.75 0.51 -40.76
N SER A 243 -4.72 -0.32 -40.50
CA SER A 243 -4.57 -1.67 -41.04
C SER A 243 -5.67 -2.63 -40.54
N LEU A 244 -6.56 -2.16 -39.68
CA LEU A 244 -7.82 -2.80 -39.32
C LEU A 244 -8.88 -2.59 -40.39
N GLY A 245 -8.53 -2.90 -41.64
CA GLY A 245 -9.33 -2.66 -42.85
C GLY A 245 -10.67 -3.40 -42.94
N TYR A 246 -11.17 -4.00 -41.85
CA TYR A 246 -12.33 -4.90 -41.87
C TYR A 246 -13.39 -4.66 -40.79
N PHE A 247 -13.35 -3.56 -40.05
CA PHE A 247 -14.45 -3.14 -39.16
C PHE A 247 -15.66 -2.55 -39.91
N GLY A 248 -15.97 -3.05 -41.11
CA GLY A 248 -17.04 -2.56 -41.97
C GLY A 248 -16.78 -1.18 -42.59
N SER A 249 -17.85 -0.59 -43.13
CA SER A 249 -17.85 0.66 -43.91
C SER A 249 -17.08 1.80 -43.25
N ARG A 250 -16.49 2.68 -44.10
CA ARG A 250 -15.77 3.86 -43.63
C ARG A 250 -16.75 4.86 -43.01
N TYR A 251 -16.70 5.05 -41.69
CA TYR A 251 -17.38 6.16 -41.04
C TYR A 251 -16.56 7.43 -41.25
N LYS A 252 -17.21 8.50 -41.73
CA LYS A 252 -16.55 9.80 -41.90
C LYS A 252 -16.66 10.59 -40.60
N LEU A 253 -15.61 10.58 -39.79
CA LEU A 253 -15.50 11.45 -38.63
C LEU A 253 -15.19 12.87 -39.09
N ASN A 254 -16.02 13.84 -38.70
CA ASN A 254 -15.77 15.26 -38.97
C ASN A 254 -15.20 15.90 -37.71
N LYS A 255 -13.93 16.32 -37.75
CA LYS A 255 -13.27 17.00 -36.62
C LYS A 255 -12.46 18.18 -37.16
N ASP A 256 -12.70 19.37 -36.63
CA ASP A 256 -12.02 20.62 -37.01
C ASP A 256 -12.03 20.91 -38.52
N GLY A 257 -13.17 20.60 -39.19
CA GLY A 257 -13.35 20.80 -40.63
C GLY A 257 -12.66 19.77 -41.52
N LYS A 258 -11.99 18.75 -40.95
CA LYS A 258 -11.38 17.63 -41.68
C LYS A 258 -12.24 16.38 -41.57
N GLN A 259 -12.52 15.75 -42.71
CA GLN A 259 -13.17 14.44 -42.76
C GLN A 259 -12.11 13.33 -42.79
N VAL A 260 -12.12 12.47 -41.77
CA VAL A 260 -11.28 11.28 -41.73
C VAL A 260 -12.14 10.03 -41.77
N SER A 261 -11.76 9.10 -42.63
CA SER A 261 -12.38 7.78 -42.67
C SER A 261 -11.82 6.93 -41.53
N ILE A 262 -12.67 6.61 -40.55
CA ILE A 262 -12.36 5.65 -39.49
C ILE A 262 -13.21 4.38 -39.69
N PRO A 263 -12.75 3.21 -39.22
CA PRO A 263 -13.58 2.01 -39.30
C PRO A 263 -14.84 2.14 -38.43
N HIS A 264 -15.98 1.64 -38.90
CA HIS A 264 -17.26 1.80 -38.20
C HIS A 264 -17.24 1.22 -36.78
N GLY A 265 -16.63 0.05 -36.60
CA GLY A 265 -16.48 -0.55 -35.27
C GLY A 265 -15.74 0.35 -34.27
N ILE A 266 -14.83 1.21 -34.72
CA ILE A 266 -14.12 2.13 -33.84
C ILE A 266 -15.01 3.30 -33.42
N HIS A 267 -15.87 3.77 -34.32
CA HIS A 267 -16.91 4.73 -33.97
C HIS A 267 -17.89 4.14 -32.93
N GLU A 268 -18.31 2.89 -33.10
CA GLU A 268 -19.18 2.19 -32.13
C GLU A 268 -18.50 2.05 -30.76
N LEU A 269 -17.23 1.63 -30.71
CA LEU A 269 -16.46 1.55 -29.47
C LEU A 269 -16.33 2.91 -28.78
N LYS A 270 -16.08 3.99 -29.54
CA LYS A 270 -16.05 5.36 -29.02
C LYS A 270 -17.41 5.81 -28.49
N ALA A 271 -18.51 5.40 -29.11
CA ALA A 271 -19.85 5.68 -28.63
C ALA A 271 -20.13 5.00 -27.27
N HIS A 272 -19.66 3.76 -27.08
CA HIS A 272 -19.74 3.09 -25.78
C HIS A 272 -18.89 3.79 -24.72
N LEU A 273 -17.65 4.17 -25.07
CA LEU A 273 -16.74 4.89 -24.15
C LEU A 273 -17.28 6.27 -23.74
N ALA A 274 -18.08 6.94 -24.58
CA ALA A 274 -18.75 8.20 -24.22
C ALA A 274 -19.80 8.05 -23.10
N LEU A 275 -20.11 6.82 -22.68
CA LEU A 275 -21.02 6.51 -21.58
C LEU A 275 -20.31 6.28 -20.24
N LEU A 276 -18.98 6.48 -20.15
CA LEU A 276 -18.15 6.18 -18.96
C LEU A 276 -18.67 6.78 -17.65
N ASP A 277 -19.34 7.94 -17.71
CA ASP A 277 -19.90 8.63 -16.55
C ASP A 277 -21.43 8.45 -16.41
N LYS A 278 -22.04 7.62 -17.26
CA LYS A 278 -23.50 7.41 -17.32
C LYS A 278 -23.94 6.01 -16.90
N ILE A 279 -23.12 5.00 -17.17
CA ILE A 279 -23.41 3.59 -16.85
C ILE A 279 -22.18 2.93 -16.22
N SER A 280 -22.33 1.71 -15.67
CA SER A 280 -21.20 1.06 -14.99
C SER A 280 -20.09 0.70 -15.99
N PRO A 281 -18.80 0.80 -15.59
CA PRO A 281 -17.68 0.38 -16.42
C PRO A 281 -17.80 -1.06 -16.93
N SER A 282 -18.29 -1.98 -16.10
CA SER A 282 -18.55 -3.37 -16.51
C SER A 282 -19.52 -3.49 -17.69
N GLN A 283 -20.62 -2.72 -17.70
CA GLN A 283 -21.60 -2.73 -18.79
C GLN A 283 -21.02 -2.15 -20.09
N ILE A 284 -20.12 -1.17 -20.00
CA ILE A 284 -19.41 -0.62 -21.17
C ILE A 284 -18.48 -1.68 -21.74
N LEU A 285 -17.70 -2.35 -20.88
CA LEU A 285 -16.80 -3.41 -21.30
C LEU A 285 -17.56 -4.55 -21.98
N GLU A 286 -18.68 -5.00 -21.42
CA GLU A 286 -19.56 -6.03 -22.01
C GLU A 286 -20.07 -5.62 -23.39
N ARG A 287 -20.61 -4.40 -23.54
CA ARG A 287 -21.08 -3.88 -24.84
C ARG A 287 -19.97 -3.78 -25.88
N MET A 288 -18.77 -3.38 -25.45
CA MET A 288 -17.59 -3.34 -26.32
C MET A 288 -17.20 -4.75 -26.76
N GLN A 289 -17.19 -5.73 -25.85
CA GLN A 289 -16.93 -7.13 -26.16
C GLN A 289 -17.97 -7.72 -27.12
N GLU A 290 -19.26 -7.45 -26.91
CA GLU A 290 -20.34 -7.86 -27.82
C GLU A 290 -20.18 -7.24 -29.21
N THR A 291 -19.89 -5.95 -29.28
CA THR A 291 -19.64 -5.24 -30.53
C THR A 291 -18.46 -5.86 -31.28
N LEU A 292 -17.37 -6.15 -30.57
CA LEU A 292 -16.22 -6.85 -31.13
C LEU A 292 -16.59 -8.26 -31.59
N HIS A 293 -17.35 -9.03 -30.81
CA HIS A 293 -17.76 -10.39 -31.14
C HIS A 293 -18.66 -10.46 -32.37
N MET A 294 -19.65 -9.57 -32.48
CA MET A 294 -20.51 -9.51 -33.67
C MET A 294 -19.70 -9.22 -34.93
N LYS A 295 -18.79 -8.23 -34.89
CA LYS A 295 -17.93 -7.91 -36.03
C LYS A 295 -16.94 -9.03 -36.36
N LEU A 296 -16.54 -9.84 -35.38
CA LEU A 296 -15.70 -11.02 -35.57
C LEU A 296 -16.41 -12.18 -36.27
N ASN A 297 -17.69 -12.42 -35.96
CA ASN A 297 -18.49 -13.48 -36.58
C ASN A 297 -18.79 -13.21 -38.06
N ASP A 298 -18.77 -11.94 -38.47
CA ASP A 298 -18.95 -11.51 -39.87
C ASP A 298 -17.68 -11.73 -40.74
N ILE A 299 -16.54 -12.14 -40.15
CA ILE A 299 -15.24 -12.30 -40.84
C ILE A 299 -14.96 -13.79 -41.06
N HIS A 300 -14.82 -14.22 -42.32
CA HIS A 300 -14.51 -15.62 -42.70
C HIS A 300 -13.03 -15.85 -43.11
N ASP A 301 -12.13 -14.87 -42.87
CA ASP A 301 -10.71 -14.95 -43.24
C ASP A 301 -9.82 -15.18 -42.00
N GLU A 302 -9.17 -16.35 -41.93
CA GLU A 302 -8.34 -16.80 -40.80
C GLU A 302 -7.09 -15.94 -40.54
N SER A 303 -6.55 -15.27 -41.56
CA SER A 303 -5.36 -14.44 -41.41
C SER A 303 -5.65 -13.14 -40.66
N ILE A 304 -6.81 -12.55 -40.96
CA ILE A 304 -7.34 -11.33 -40.34
C ILE A 304 -7.86 -11.65 -38.93
N PHE A 305 -8.49 -12.81 -38.75
CA PHE A 305 -8.88 -13.34 -37.45
C PHE A 305 -7.71 -13.41 -36.47
N THR A 306 -6.52 -13.80 -36.94
CA THR A 306 -5.31 -13.88 -36.12
C THR A 306 -4.75 -12.50 -35.79
N GLN A 307 -4.72 -11.55 -36.73
CA GLN A 307 -4.27 -10.16 -36.48
C GLN A 307 -5.23 -9.40 -35.56
N PHE A 308 -6.52 -9.70 -35.64
CA PHE A 308 -7.54 -9.09 -34.78
C PHE A 308 -7.54 -9.69 -33.38
N LYS A 309 -7.37 -11.01 -33.24
CA LYS A 309 -7.06 -11.63 -31.94
C LYS A 309 -5.79 -11.05 -31.34
N ARG A 310 -4.76 -10.76 -32.15
CA ARG A 310 -3.54 -10.06 -31.71
C ARG A 310 -3.84 -8.64 -31.23
N LEU A 311 -4.68 -7.86 -31.93
CA LEU A 311 -5.08 -6.50 -31.50
C LEU A 311 -5.97 -6.51 -30.25
N VAL A 312 -6.91 -7.44 -30.16
CA VAL A 312 -7.73 -7.66 -28.95
C VAL A 312 -6.84 -8.16 -27.81
N SER A 313 -5.85 -9.01 -28.06
CA SER A 313 -4.87 -9.42 -27.04
C SER A 313 -3.94 -8.27 -26.65
N TYR A 314 -3.66 -7.35 -27.57
CA TYR A 314 -2.89 -6.11 -27.34
C TYR A 314 -3.69 -5.08 -26.51
N ILE A 315 -5.01 -5.02 -26.70
CA ILE A 315 -5.92 -4.07 -26.00
C ILE A 315 -6.49 -4.68 -24.70
N PHE A 316 -6.62 -6.01 -24.62
CA PHE A 316 -7.33 -6.74 -23.56
C PHE A 316 -6.51 -7.88 -22.90
N GLY A 317 -5.21 -8.02 -23.22
CA GLY A 317 -4.24 -8.82 -22.44
C GLY A 317 -4.41 -10.34 -22.47
N CYS A 318 -4.49 -10.97 -23.64
CA CYS A 318 -4.42 -12.43 -23.76
C CYS A 318 -2.99 -12.90 -24.13
N HIS A 319 -2.30 -13.50 -23.15
CA HIS A 319 -1.02 -14.23 -23.18
C HIS A 319 0.23 -13.57 -23.81
N ARG A 320 1.29 -13.46 -22.98
CA ARG A 320 2.68 -13.21 -23.39
C ARG A 320 3.40 -14.57 -23.49
N SER A 321 3.73 -15.02 -24.70
CA SER A 321 4.80 -16.02 -24.91
C SER A 321 6.07 -15.29 -25.39
N GLU A 322 7.25 -15.85 -25.11
CA GLU A 322 8.55 -15.26 -25.49
C GLU A 322 8.70 -15.04 -27.00
N ASP A 323 8.08 -15.88 -27.83
CA ASP A 323 8.02 -15.70 -29.29
C ASP A 323 7.30 -14.40 -29.72
N MET A 324 6.40 -13.86 -28.88
CA MET A 324 5.70 -12.61 -29.18
C MET A 324 6.47 -11.34 -28.78
N ILE A 325 7.52 -11.42 -27.95
CA ILE A 325 8.32 -10.24 -27.57
C ILE A 325 9.01 -9.64 -28.80
N GLN A 326 9.55 -10.50 -29.68
CA GLN A 326 10.19 -10.08 -30.93
C GLN A 326 9.17 -9.54 -31.95
N GLU A 327 7.93 -10.05 -31.98
CA GLU A 327 6.85 -9.50 -32.81
C GLU A 327 6.32 -8.15 -32.27
N TYR A 328 6.35 -7.93 -30.95
CA TYR A 328 5.99 -6.64 -30.34
C TYR A 328 7.08 -5.57 -30.55
N GLU A 329 8.37 -5.93 -30.44
CA GLU A 329 9.48 -5.05 -30.81
C GLU A 329 9.45 -4.72 -32.31
N PHE A 330 9.14 -5.69 -33.16
CA PHE A 330 8.95 -5.47 -34.60
C PHE A 330 7.79 -4.50 -34.90
N LEU A 331 6.68 -4.59 -34.18
CA LEU A 331 5.55 -3.66 -34.33
C LEU A 331 5.88 -2.26 -33.80
N ASP A 332 6.66 -2.12 -32.73
CA ASP A 332 7.15 -0.82 -32.26
C ASP A 332 8.16 -0.18 -33.23
N ASP A 333 9.03 -0.98 -33.86
CA ASP A 333 9.95 -0.51 -34.90
C ASP A 333 9.23 -0.08 -36.19
N VAL A 334 8.18 -0.80 -36.58
CA VAL A 334 7.33 -0.44 -37.74
C VAL A 334 6.45 0.78 -37.44
N LEU A 335 5.85 0.87 -36.25
CA LEU A 335 5.01 2.02 -35.83
C LEU A 335 5.83 3.29 -35.56
N SER A 336 7.12 3.17 -35.24
CA SER A 336 8.05 4.30 -35.13
C SER A 336 8.66 4.72 -36.49
N GLY A 337 8.31 4.03 -37.58
CA GLY A 337 8.72 4.37 -38.94
C GLY A 337 10.17 4.04 -39.26
N LYS A 338 10.84 3.20 -38.46
CA LYS A 338 12.15 2.65 -38.81
C LYS A 338 11.94 1.48 -39.75
N LYS A 339 12.70 1.43 -40.85
CA LYS A 339 12.72 0.21 -41.68
C LYS A 339 13.34 -0.92 -40.83
N PRO A 340 12.71 -2.11 -40.81
CA PRO A 340 13.28 -3.25 -40.12
C PRO A 340 14.68 -3.53 -40.70
N VAL A 341 15.65 -3.76 -39.82
CA VAL A 341 16.97 -4.21 -40.24
C VAL A 341 16.78 -5.62 -40.81
N SER A 342 16.89 -5.73 -42.14
CA SER A 342 16.94 -7.02 -42.81
C SER A 342 18.21 -7.74 -42.38
N GLY A 343 18.05 -8.80 -41.58
CA GLY A 343 19.14 -9.63 -41.09
C GLY A 343 18.65 -10.86 -40.33
N LEU A 344 18.00 -11.78 -41.04
CA LEU A 344 18.17 -13.22 -40.86
C LEU A 344 18.79 -13.77 -42.14
#